data_AF-A0A7C3BPI7-F1
#
_entry.id   AF-A0A7C3BPI7-F1
#
_cell.length_a   1.000
_cell.length_b   1.000
_cell.length_c   1.000
_cell.angle_alpha   90.00
_cell.angle_beta   90.00
_cell.angle_gamma   90.00
#
_symmetry.space_group_name_H-M   'P 1'
#
loop_
_entity.id
_entity.type
_entity.pdbx_description
1 polymer ?
#
loop_
_entity_poly.entity_id
_entity_poly.type
_entity_poly.pdbx_seq_one_letter_code
_entity_poly.pdbx_strand_id
1 'polypeptide(L)'
;MNQATTSQIPAAPLAWERLEALLHRVSKPGRYVGGEYNSVHKSWEETAFHVCLAFPDLYDLGMSNFALAILYEIINQEADVLAERTYLPAPDMLEQLTAAGIPLYTLESYRPVAAFDLLGISVAYEQLYTNALLLMDQAGLPVRAAARDARYPLVIGGGHGAFNPEPLTAFFDAFVIGEGEEIILEVIDVLRPLKAGPRAEQLHALAQIPGLYVPSLYRASYTATGQLAALEPTIPAAPPRIAKRIVGTLPPTPIKQLVPNIDVVHNRGVVQIQRGCTRGCRFCQAGAINRPVRE
;
A
#
# COMPACT_ATOMS: atom_id res chain seq x y z
N MET A 1 -0.44 31.62 5.76
CA MET A 1 -1.73 31.56 5.06
C MET A 1 -1.42 31.35 3.57
N ASN A 2 -1.00 30.13 3.22
CA ASN A 2 -0.79 29.75 1.82
C ASN A 2 -2.10 29.15 1.33
N GLN A 3 -2.74 29.82 0.37
CA GLN A 3 -3.84 29.28 -0.38
C GLN A 3 -3.33 28.01 -1.09
N ALA A 4 -3.75 26.85 -0.61
CA ALA A 4 -3.57 25.60 -1.34
C ALA A 4 -4.42 25.72 -2.60
N THR A 5 -3.78 26.08 -3.71
CA THR A 5 -4.35 25.98 -5.05
C THR A 5 -4.90 24.56 -5.21
N THR A 6 -6.21 24.46 -5.35
CA THR A 6 -6.94 23.27 -5.77
C THR A 6 -6.45 22.86 -7.16
N SER A 7 -5.30 22.19 -7.26
CA SER A 7 -4.94 21.47 -8.47
C SER A 7 -5.86 20.27 -8.56
N GLN A 8 -6.69 20.19 -9.61
CA GLN A 8 -7.36 18.95 -9.95
C GLN A 8 -6.32 17.84 -10.03
N ILE A 9 -6.58 16.74 -9.33
CA ILE A 9 -5.73 15.56 -9.41
C ILE A 9 -5.82 15.04 -10.84
N PRO A 10 -4.69 14.99 -11.59
CA PRO A 10 -4.71 14.51 -12.95
C PRO A 10 -5.12 13.03 -12.95
N ALA A 11 -6.31 12.76 -13.47
CA ALA A 11 -6.85 11.40 -13.53
C ALA A 11 -6.32 10.62 -14.74
N ALA A 12 -5.85 11.30 -15.78
CA ALA A 12 -5.40 10.68 -17.03
C ALA A 12 -4.00 10.06 -16.91
N PRO A 13 -3.70 8.99 -17.69
CA PRO A 13 -2.36 8.48 -17.86
C PRO A 13 -1.35 9.56 -18.25
N LEU A 14 -0.14 9.45 -17.72
CA LEU A 14 0.98 10.26 -18.19
C LEU A 14 1.34 9.86 -19.62
N ALA A 15 1.62 10.85 -20.47
CA ALA A 15 2.14 10.60 -21.80
C ALA A 15 3.51 9.91 -21.71
N TRP A 16 3.65 8.76 -22.40
CA TRP A 16 4.86 7.94 -22.35
C TRP A 16 6.12 8.72 -22.74
N GLU A 17 6.02 9.60 -23.73
CA GLU A 17 7.13 10.39 -24.26
C GLU A 17 7.74 11.30 -23.19
N ARG A 18 6.94 11.73 -22.20
CA ARG A 18 7.45 12.50 -21.06
C ARG A 18 8.33 11.66 -20.15
N LEU A 19 7.98 10.39 -19.95
CA LEU A 19 8.76 9.45 -19.15
C LEU A 19 10.01 8.99 -19.92
N GLU A 20 9.84 8.61 -21.19
CA GLU A 20 10.93 8.17 -22.07
C GLU A 20 12.06 9.20 -22.16
N ALA A 21 11.70 10.49 -22.23
CA ALA A 21 12.66 11.59 -22.24
C ALA A 21 13.56 11.66 -20.99
N LEU A 22 13.20 11.00 -19.88
CA LEU A 22 13.99 10.96 -18.64
C LEU A 22 14.89 9.73 -18.54
N LEU A 23 14.55 8.63 -19.22
CA LEU A 23 15.16 7.31 -19.00
C LEU A 23 16.66 7.25 -19.31
N HIS A 24 17.16 8.06 -20.24
CA HIS A 24 18.58 8.12 -20.58
C HIS A 24 19.45 8.82 -19.51
N ARG A 25 18.83 9.43 -18.49
CA ARG A 25 19.51 10.21 -17.45
C ARG A 25 19.62 9.46 -16.11
N VAL A 26 19.10 8.24 -16.04
CA VAL A 26 18.95 7.49 -14.79
C VAL A 26 19.57 6.11 -14.90
N SER A 27 19.90 5.55 -13.75
CA SER A 27 20.43 4.20 -13.62
C SER A 27 19.31 3.18 -13.66
N LYS A 28 19.53 2.06 -14.36
CA LYS A 28 18.57 0.97 -14.53
C LYS A 28 17.17 1.47 -14.98
N PRO A 29 17.05 2.10 -16.17
CA PRO A 29 15.78 2.66 -16.64
C PRO A 29 14.63 1.64 -16.69
N GLY A 30 14.93 0.35 -16.86
CA GLY A 30 13.94 -0.74 -16.84
C GLY A 30 13.11 -0.86 -15.55
N ARG A 31 13.48 -0.16 -14.46
CA ARG A 31 12.64 0.00 -13.25
C ARG A 31 11.34 0.76 -13.49
N TYR A 32 11.30 1.59 -14.54
CA TYR A 32 10.32 2.66 -14.69
C TYR A 32 9.41 2.50 -15.91
N VAL A 33 9.65 1.47 -16.73
CA VAL A 33 9.05 1.30 -18.06
C VAL A 33 7.79 0.42 -18.10
N GLY A 34 7.43 -0.26 -17.01
CA GLY A 34 6.28 -1.17 -17.00
C GLY A 34 6.34 -2.27 -18.06
N GLY A 35 5.19 -2.84 -18.43
CA GLY A 35 5.10 -3.86 -19.48
C GLY A 35 5.71 -5.21 -19.13
N GLU A 36 5.83 -5.53 -17.84
CA GLU A 36 6.31 -6.83 -17.37
C GLU A 36 5.47 -7.98 -17.94
N TYR A 37 6.09 -9.14 -18.18
CA TYR A 37 5.32 -10.33 -18.52
C TYR A 37 4.37 -10.70 -17.36
N ASN A 38 3.15 -11.13 -17.68
CA ASN A 38 2.03 -11.34 -16.75
C ASN A 38 1.48 -10.06 -16.07
N SER A 39 1.88 -8.87 -16.48
CA SER A 39 1.16 -7.65 -16.09
C SER A 39 -0.30 -7.73 -16.57
N VAL A 40 -1.21 -7.38 -15.67
CA VAL A 40 -2.65 -7.34 -15.92
C VAL A 40 -3.02 -5.92 -16.31
N HIS A 41 -3.66 -5.77 -17.47
CA HIS A 41 -4.23 -4.52 -17.93
C HIS A 41 -5.74 -4.68 -18.01
N LYS A 42 -6.47 -3.83 -17.27
CA LYS A 42 -7.93 -3.71 -17.34
C LYS A 42 -8.30 -2.31 -17.79
N SER A 43 -9.47 -2.17 -18.41
CA SER A 43 -10.01 -0.85 -18.75
C SER A 43 -10.32 -0.08 -17.48
N TRP A 44 -9.83 1.16 -17.39
CA TRP A 44 -10.08 2.03 -16.24
C TRP A 44 -11.56 2.39 -16.15
N GLU A 45 -12.18 2.63 -17.30
CA GLU A 45 -13.59 3.06 -17.42
C GLU A 45 -14.58 1.91 -17.14
N GLU A 46 -14.17 0.66 -17.37
CA GLU A 46 -15.02 -0.52 -17.14
C GLU A 46 -14.86 -1.11 -15.73
N THR A 47 -13.90 -0.64 -14.94
CA THR A 47 -13.66 -1.09 -13.56
C THR A 47 -14.25 -0.09 -12.56
N ALA A 48 -14.93 -0.62 -11.54
CA ALA A 48 -15.67 0.16 -10.55
C ALA A 48 -14.80 0.68 -9.41
N PHE A 49 -13.67 0.03 -9.13
CA PHE A 49 -12.76 0.40 -8.05
C PHE A 49 -11.30 0.24 -8.45
N HIS A 50 -10.46 1.22 -8.12
CA HIS A 50 -9.06 1.27 -8.55
C HIS A 50 -8.11 1.26 -7.34
N VAL A 51 -7.24 0.25 -7.27
CA VAL A 51 -6.26 0.06 -6.20
C VAL A 51 -4.84 0.27 -6.72
N CYS A 52 -4.08 1.12 -6.04
CA CYS A 52 -2.64 1.23 -6.22
C CYS A 52 -1.93 0.47 -5.09
N LEU A 53 -1.19 -0.58 -5.43
CA LEU A 53 -0.36 -1.35 -4.52
C LEU A 53 1.07 -0.80 -4.57
N ALA A 54 1.55 -0.28 -3.45
CA ALA A 54 2.85 0.36 -3.34
C ALA A 54 3.82 -0.45 -2.49
N PHE A 55 5.05 -0.57 -2.98
CA PHE A 55 6.20 -0.90 -2.13
C PHE A 55 7.09 0.35 -2.00
N PRO A 56 7.31 0.87 -0.78
CA PRO A 56 8.04 2.11 -0.54
C PRO A 56 9.57 1.90 -0.61
N ASP A 57 10.04 1.26 -1.68
CA ASP A 57 11.46 1.10 -2.01
C ASP A 57 11.60 0.85 -3.52
N LEU A 58 12.83 0.68 -3.98
CA LEU A 58 13.17 0.43 -5.37
C LEU A 58 12.42 -0.78 -5.95
N TYR A 59 12.10 -0.67 -7.23
CA TYR A 59 11.47 -1.73 -8.01
C TYR A 59 12.14 -3.11 -7.86
N ASP A 60 13.47 -3.20 -7.98
CA ASP A 60 14.22 -4.46 -7.91
C ASP A 60 14.22 -5.10 -6.51
N LEU A 61 13.91 -4.33 -5.47
CA LEU A 61 13.64 -4.83 -4.12
C LEU A 61 12.16 -5.21 -3.98
N GLY A 62 11.26 -4.33 -4.41
CA GLY A 62 9.81 -4.51 -4.29
C GLY A 62 9.24 -5.67 -5.10
N MET A 63 9.82 -5.97 -6.26
CA MET A 63 9.48 -7.17 -7.03
C MET A 63 9.75 -8.48 -6.27
N SER A 64 10.62 -8.44 -5.25
CA SER A 64 10.88 -9.58 -4.37
C SER A 64 9.86 -9.68 -3.21
N ASN A 65 8.92 -8.74 -3.09
CA ASN A 65 7.86 -8.76 -2.08
C ASN A 65 6.71 -9.67 -2.52
N PHE A 66 6.72 -10.89 -2.01
CA PHE A 66 5.71 -11.89 -2.36
C PHE A 66 4.29 -11.54 -1.90
N ALA A 67 4.14 -10.76 -0.82
CA ALA A 67 2.82 -10.30 -0.39
C ALA A 67 2.20 -9.35 -1.41
N LEU A 68 3.01 -8.48 -2.04
CA LEU A 68 2.57 -7.61 -3.12
C LEU A 68 2.07 -8.43 -4.32
N ALA A 69 2.79 -9.50 -4.69
CA ALA A 69 2.40 -10.39 -5.78
C ALA A 69 1.07 -11.12 -5.49
N ILE A 70 0.89 -11.62 -4.26
CA ILE A 70 -0.37 -12.26 -3.83
C ILE A 70 -1.53 -11.27 -3.93
N LEU A 71 -1.40 -10.08 -3.35
CA LEU A 71 -2.46 -9.07 -3.36
C LEU A 71 -2.77 -8.59 -4.78
N TYR A 72 -1.75 -8.42 -5.62
CA TYR A 72 -1.92 -8.06 -7.02
C TYR A 72 -2.74 -9.10 -7.79
N GLU A 73 -2.45 -10.39 -7.59
CA GLU A 73 -3.21 -11.47 -8.23
C GLU A 73 -4.65 -11.53 -7.70
N ILE A 74 -4.85 -11.50 -6.37
CA ILE A 74 -6.18 -11.57 -5.75
C ILE A 74 -7.08 -10.45 -6.25
N ILE A 75 -6.62 -9.19 -6.21
CA ILE A 75 -7.45 -8.06 -6.62
C ILE A 75 -7.71 -8.10 -8.13
N ASN A 76 -6.71 -8.49 -8.94
CA ASN A 76 -6.90 -8.56 -10.38
C ASN A 76 -7.71 -9.78 -10.86
N GLN A 77 -8.07 -10.72 -9.99
CA GLN A 77 -9.07 -11.75 -10.30
C GLN A 77 -10.51 -11.20 -10.27
N GLU A 78 -10.76 -10.11 -9.54
CA GLU A 78 -12.08 -9.47 -9.49
C GLU A 78 -12.36 -8.69 -10.79
N ALA A 79 -13.41 -9.06 -11.51
CA ALA A 79 -13.66 -8.52 -12.86
C ALA A 79 -13.82 -6.99 -12.88
N ASP A 80 -14.39 -6.42 -11.83
CA ASP A 80 -14.73 -5.00 -11.71
C ASP A 80 -13.76 -4.19 -10.83
N VAL A 81 -12.62 -4.76 -10.45
CA VAL A 81 -11.56 -4.08 -9.71
C VAL A 81 -10.26 -4.12 -10.51
N LEU A 82 -9.52 -3.03 -10.49
CA LEU A 82 -8.19 -2.94 -11.09
C LEU A 82 -7.16 -2.71 -9.99
N ALA A 83 -6.09 -3.50 -10.00
CA ALA A 83 -4.91 -3.27 -9.18
C ALA A 83 -3.70 -3.00 -10.05
N GLU A 84 -3.01 -1.90 -9.74
CA GLU A 84 -1.76 -1.50 -10.38
C GLU A 84 -0.68 -1.25 -9.34
N ARG A 85 0.60 -1.27 -9.75
CA ARG A 85 1.74 -1.24 -8.84
C ARG A 85 2.54 0.05 -8.99
N THR A 86 3.05 0.54 -7.87
CA THR A 86 4.04 1.62 -7.83
C THR A 86 5.16 1.31 -6.85
N TYR A 87 6.30 1.93 -7.08
CA TYR A 87 7.52 1.76 -6.29
C TYR A 87 8.13 3.12 -6.03
N LEU A 88 8.90 3.27 -4.95
CA LEU A 88 9.64 4.51 -4.75
C LEU A 88 10.80 4.57 -5.78
N PRO A 89 10.89 5.61 -6.63
CA PRO A 89 11.97 5.73 -7.60
C PRO A 89 13.33 5.89 -6.92
N ALA A 90 14.40 5.46 -7.58
CA ALA A 90 15.75 5.74 -7.09
C ALA A 90 16.03 7.25 -7.07
N PRO A 91 16.98 7.73 -6.26
CA PRO A 91 17.24 9.17 -6.11
C PRO A 91 17.46 9.92 -7.43
N ASP A 92 18.13 9.29 -8.41
CA ASP A 92 18.37 9.88 -9.73
C ASP A 92 17.07 10.07 -10.54
N MET A 93 16.19 9.08 -10.55
CA MET A 93 14.87 9.20 -11.20
C MET A 93 13.92 10.11 -10.42
N LEU A 94 13.98 10.09 -9.09
CA LEU A 94 13.18 10.99 -8.26
C LEU A 94 13.50 12.45 -8.58
N GLU A 95 14.79 12.80 -8.69
CA GLU A 95 15.23 14.13 -9.11
C GLU A 95 14.68 14.51 -10.50
N GLN A 96 14.75 13.61 -11.48
CA GLN A 96 14.20 13.85 -12.83
C GLN A 96 12.69 14.08 -12.81
N LEU A 97 11.94 13.26 -12.05
CA LEU A 97 10.48 13.40 -11.93
C LEU A 97 10.09 14.72 -11.27
N THR A 98 10.75 15.08 -10.16
CA THR A 98 10.52 16.36 -9.48
C THR A 98 10.83 17.54 -10.40
N ALA A 99 11.97 17.53 -11.09
CA ALA A 99 12.37 18.60 -12.01
C ALA A 99 11.40 18.74 -13.20
N ALA A 100 10.82 17.63 -13.67
CA ALA A 100 9.86 17.61 -14.77
C ALA A 100 8.40 17.83 -14.34
N GLY A 101 8.13 18.00 -13.04
CA GLY A 101 6.78 18.12 -12.49
C GLY A 101 5.91 16.90 -12.78
N ILE A 102 6.50 15.70 -12.76
CA ILE A 102 5.81 14.44 -12.99
C ILE A 102 5.53 13.79 -11.62
N PRO A 103 4.25 13.55 -11.26
CA PRO A 103 3.92 12.87 -10.02
C PRO A 103 4.29 11.38 -10.08
N LEU A 104 4.33 10.73 -8.92
CA LEU A 104 4.44 9.28 -8.86
C LEU A 104 3.28 8.62 -9.63
N TYR A 105 3.59 7.55 -10.34
CA TYR A 105 2.68 6.85 -11.25
C TYR A 105 2.77 5.34 -11.08
N THR A 106 1.81 4.62 -11.64
CA THR A 106 1.77 3.16 -11.70
C THR A 106 2.39 2.59 -12.96
N LEU A 107 2.99 1.41 -12.88
CA LEU A 107 3.73 0.82 -14.01
C LEU A 107 2.84 0.29 -15.13
N GLU A 108 1.61 -0.14 -14.82
CA GLU A 108 0.72 -0.77 -15.80
C GLU A 108 0.09 0.25 -16.76
N SER A 109 -0.29 1.43 -16.27
CA SER A 109 -0.99 2.42 -17.09
C SER A 109 -0.37 3.81 -17.07
N TYR A 110 0.75 4.02 -16.36
CA TYR A 110 1.37 5.32 -16.13
C TYR A 110 0.42 6.34 -15.50
N ARG A 111 -0.59 5.88 -14.75
CA ARG A 111 -1.57 6.76 -14.14
C ARG A 111 -1.03 7.32 -12.82
N PRO A 112 -1.23 8.62 -12.54
CA PRO A 112 -0.83 9.20 -11.27
C PRO A 112 -1.46 8.47 -10.08
N VAL A 113 -0.67 8.20 -9.04
CA VAL A 113 -1.13 7.46 -7.85
C VAL A 113 -2.31 8.16 -7.15
N ALA A 114 -2.36 9.49 -7.20
CA ALA A 114 -3.45 10.26 -6.62
C ALA A 114 -4.82 10.03 -7.30
N ALA A 115 -4.87 9.44 -8.50
CA ALA A 115 -6.11 9.17 -9.22
C ALA A 115 -6.85 7.90 -8.73
N PHE A 116 -6.23 7.08 -7.89
CA PHE A 116 -6.79 5.81 -7.42
C PHE A 116 -7.76 6.02 -6.25
N ASP A 117 -8.65 5.05 -6.03
CA ASP A 117 -9.57 5.05 -4.89
C ASP A 117 -8.85 4.63 -3.59
N LEU A 118 -7.89 3.71 -3.70
CA LEU A 118 -7.14 3.12 -2.59
C LEU A 118 -5.64 3.06 -2.90
N LEU A 119 -4.81 3.51 -1.95
CA LEU A 119 -3.36 3.31 -1.95
C LEU A 119 -2.98 2.35 -0.82
N GLY A 120 -2.61 1.12 -1.15
CA GLY A 120 -2.13 0.12 -0.21
C GLY A 120 -0.60 0.09 -0.16
N ILE A 121 0.01 0.48 0.96
CA ILE A 121 1.47 0.54 1.12
C ILE A 121 1.94 -0.63 1.98
N SER A 122 2.82 -1.48 1.43
CA SER A 122 3.45 -2.57 2.18
C SER A 122 4.65 -2.05 2.99
N VAL A 123 4.43 -1.79 4.28
CA VAL A 123 5.45 -1.45 5.27
C VAL A 123 6.02 -2.74 5.88
N ALA A 124 6.89 -3.41 5.12
CA ALA A 124 7.47 -4.69 5.53
C ALA A 124 8.34 -4.60 6.80
N TYR A 125 8.98 -3.45 7.05
CA TYR A 125 9.85 -3.19 8.20
C TYR A 125 10.01 -1.67 8.41
N GLU A 126 10.51 -1.28 9.58
CA GLU A 126 10.56 0.11 10.06
C GLU A 126 11.43 1.03 9.20
N GLN A 127 12.49 0.52 8.56
CA GLN A 127 13.33 1.33 7.66
C GLN A 127 12.57 1.90 6.46
N LEU A 128 11.40 1.36 6.12
CA LEU A 128 10.57 1.85 5.02
C LEU A 128 9.62 2.99 5.39
N TYR A 129 9.55 3.37 6.67
CA TYR A 129 8.58 4.35 7.15
C TYR A 129 8.77 5.72 6.50
N THR A 130 10.00 6.24 6.48
CA THR A 130 10.30 7.52 5.84
C THR A 130 10.13 7.46 4.33
N ASN A 131 10.42 6.31 3.72
CA ASN A 131 10.20 6.10 2.29
C ASN A 131 8.72 6.13 1.93
N ALA A 132 7.83 5.60 2.79
CA ALA A 132 6.39 5.70 2.58
C ALA A 132 5.92 7.17 2.59
N LEU A 133 6.50 8.02 3.43
CA LEU A 133 6.21 9.45 3.44
C LEU A 133 6.68 10.14 2.16
N LEU A 134 7.90 9.83 1.71
CA LEU A 134 8.45 10.34 0.46
C LEU A 134 7.64 9.86 -0.76
N LEU A 135 7.17 8.62 -0.75
CA LEU A 135 6.30 8.06 -1.78
C LEU A 135 4.97 8.83 -1.87
N MET A 136 4.33 9.13 -0.73
CA MET A 136 3.12 9.93 -0.69
C MET A 136 3.34 11.37 -1.17
N ASP A 137 4.46 11.99 -0.77
CA ASP A 137 4.83 13.33 -1.20
C ASP A 137 5.04 13.40 -2.71
N GLN A 138 5.81 12.45 -3.28
CA GLN A 138 6.04 12.36 -4.72
C GLN A 138 4.75 12.04 -5.50
N ALA A 139 3.81 11.33 -4.89
CA ALA A 139 2.47 11.10 -5.45
C ALA A 139 1.58 12.36 -5.46
N GLY A 140 2.02 13.46 -4.85
CA GLY A 140 1.23 14.68 -4.70
C GLY A 140 0.14 14.57 -3.64
N LEU A 141 0.27 13.63 -2.70
CA LEU A 141 -0.67 13.46 -1.60
C LEU A 141 -0.24 14.28 -0.38
N PRO A 142 -1.16 14.94 0.34
CA PRO A 142 -0.87 15.45 1.67
C PRO A 142 -0.38 14.31 2.56
N VAL A 143 0.86 14.43 3.05
CA VAL A 143 1.53 13.37 3.82
C VAL A 143 0.77 13.05 5.12
N ARG A 144 0.18 14.06 5.77
CA ARG A 144 -0.64 13.87 6.98
C ARG A 144 -2.05 13.43 6.62
N ALA A 145 -2.54 12.39 7.29
CA ALA A 145 -3.88 11.85 7.08
C ALA A 145 -4.98 12.90 7.34
N ALA A 146 -4.82 13.73 8.36
CA ALA A 146 -5.77 14.81 8.68
C ALA A 146 -5.92 15.89 7.60
N ALA A 147 -5.01 15.95 6.62
CA ALA A 147 -5.07 16.87 5.49
C ALA A 147 -5.65 16.23 4.21
N ARG A 148 -6.03 14.95 4.25
CA ARG A 148 -6.65 14.23 3.14
C ARG A 148 -8.15 14.14 3.33
N ASP A 149 -8.89 14.39 2.26
CA ASP A 149 -10.33 14.18 2.17
C ASP A 149 -10.65 13.18 1.04
N ALA A 150 -11.93 13.08 0.66
CA ALA A 150 -12.41 12.15 -0.36
C ALA A 150 -11.82 12.37 -1.77
N ARG A 151 -11.11 13.48 -2.02
CA ARG A 151 -10.45 13.72 -3.31
C ARG A 151 -9.18 12.87 -3.47
N TYR A 152 -8.57 12.45 -2.36
CA TYR A 152 -7.36 11.64 -2.37
C TYR A 152 -7.70 10.17 -2.14
N PRO A 153 -6.86 9.22 -2.61
CA PRO A 153 -6.98 7.83 -2.22
C PRO A 153 -7.01 7.70 -0.70
N LEU A 154 -7.74 6.71 -0.22
CA LEU A 154 -7.58 6.25 1.15
C LEU A 154 -6.22 5.52 1.25
N VAL A 155 -5.42 5.81 2.26
CA VAL A 155 -4.08 5.23 2.40
C VAL A 155 -4.07 4.16 3.50
N ILE A 156 -3.87 2.89 3.11
CA ILE A 156 -3.79 1.77 4.05
C ILE A 156 -2.37 1.22 4.13
N GLY A 157 -1.88 0.99 5.34
CA GLY A 157 -0.60 0.33 5.60
C GLY A 157 -0.79 -1.15 5.92
N GLY A 158 0.14 -2.00 5.50
CA GLY A 158 0.15 -3.43 5.85
C GLY A 158 1.56 -4.01 5.86
N GLY A 159 1.69 -5.29 6.21
CA GLY A 159 2.98 -5.96 6.34
C GLY A 159 3.49 -6.00 7.78
N HIS A 160 4.66 -6.59 8.01
CA HIS A 160 5.13 -6.86 9.38
C HIS A 160 5.36 -5.59 10.21
N GLY A 161 5.78 -4.49 9.58
CA GLY A 161 5.94 -3.19 10.23
C GLY A 161 4.62 -2.59 10.73
N ALA A 162 3.46 -3.05 10.23
CA ALA A 162 2.16 -2.59 10.70
C ALA A 162 1.77 -3.17 12.08
N PHE A 163 2.49 -4.18 12.60
CA PHE A 163 2.29 -4.68 13.97
C PHE A 163 2.71 -3.67 15.05
N ASN A 164 3.42 -2.60 14.67
CA ASN A 164 3.70 -1.44 15.51
C ASN A 164 3.32 -0.15 14.73
N PRO A 165 2.02 0.14 14.57
CA PRO A 165 1.57 1.17 13.64
C PRO A 165 1.74 2.60 14.20
N GLU A 166 1.86 2.76 15.52
CA GLU A 166 1.89 4.06 16.22
C GLU A 166 2.86 5.11 15.63
N PRO A 167 4.08 4.78 15.22
CA PRO A 167 4.98 5.75 14.58
C PRO A 167 4.45 6.35 13.28
N LEU A 168 3.49 5.69 12.62
CA LEU A 168 2.94 6.06 11.31
C LEU A 168 1.49 6.57 11.36
N THR A 169 0.84 6.57 12.51
CA THR A 169 -0.61 6.87 12.64
C THR A 169 -1.02 8.25 12.17
N ALA A 170 -0.11 9.24 12.22
CA ALA A 170 -0.37 10.58 11.71
C ALA A 170 -0.46 10.65 10.18
N PHE A 171 -0.01 9.60 9.46
CA PHE A 171 0.20 9.61 8.02
C PHE A 171 -0.64 8.60 7.25
N PHE A 172 -1.25 7.63 7.93
CA PHE A 172 -2.07 6.58 7.33
C PHE A 172 -3.52 6.69 7.78
N ASP A 173 -4.44 6.29 6.91
CA ASP A 173 -5.88 6.29 7.18
C ASP A 173 -6.30 5.03 7.94
N ALA A 174 -5.72 3.87 7.60
CA ALA A 174 -5.90 2.63 8.33
C ALA A 174 -4.66 1.72 8.20
N PHE A 175 -4.59 0.69 9.05
CA PHE A 175 -3.61 -0.38 8.98
C PHE A 175 -4.28 -1.75 9.00
N VAL A 176 -3.84 -2.64 8.12
CA VAL A 176 -4.14 -4.06 8.20
C VAL A 176 -3.15 -4.72 9.17
N ILE A 177 -3.68 -5.26 10.26
CA ILE A 177 -2.90 -6.01 11.24
C ILE A 177 -3.02 -7.50 10.92
N GLY A 178 -1.93 -8.09 10.42
CA GLY A 178 -1.88 -9.49 10.02
C GLY A 178 -1.93 -9.70 8.50
N GLU A 179 -2.63 -10.73 8.07
CA GLU A 179 -2.65 -11.22 6.69
C GLU A 179 -3.69 -10.48 5.84
N GLY A 180 -3.33 -10.20 4.59
CA GLY A 180 -4.00 -9.22 3.72
C GLY A 180 -4.98 -9.82 2.71
N GLU A 181 -4.92 -11.12 2.48
CA GLU A 181 -5.53 -11.80 1.33
C GLU A 181 -7.05 -11.73 1.30
N GLU A 182 -7.70 -12.00 2.44
CA GLU A 182 -9.16 -11.91 2.55
C GLU A 182 -9.61 -10.46 2.79
N ILE A 183 -8.90 -9.77 3.69
CA ILE A 183 -9.31 -8.45 4.17
C ILE A 183 -9.22 -7.37 3.10
N ILE A 184 -8.36 -7.51 2.09
CA ILE A 184 -8.27 -6.53 1.00
C ILE A 184 -9.57 -6.49 0.19
N LEU A 185 -10.23 -7.63 -0.03
CA LEU A 185 -11.51 -7.70 -0.72
C LEU A 185 -12.64 -7.13 0.16
N GLU A 186 -12.65 -7.46 1.47
CA GLU A 186 -13.58 -6.86 2.44
C GLU A 186 -13.47 -5.33 2.46
N VAL A 187 -12.24 -4.80 2.41
CA VAL A 187 -11.95 -3.35 2.32
C VAL A 187 -12.51 -2.76 1.03
N ILE A 188 -12.26 -3.40 -0.12
CA ILE A 188 -12.77 -2.93 -1.41
C ILE A 188 -14.29 -2.90 -1.40
N ASP A 189 -14.95 -3.95 -0.93
CA ASP A 189 -16.41 -4.05 -0.89
C ASP A 189 -17.05 -2.97 -0.01
N VAL A 190 -16.44 -2.67 1.13
CA VAL A 190 -16.90 -1.61 2.03
C VAL A 190 -16.66 -0.22 1.44
N LEU A 191 -15.51 0.02 0.80
CA LEU A 191 -15.16 1.35 0.30
C LEU A 191 -15.81 1.69 -1.04
N ARG A 192 -16.06 0.70 -1.90
CA ARG A 192 -16.62 0.89 -3.23
C ARG A 192 -17.90 1.76 -3.25
N PRO A 193 -18.94 1.49 -2.42
CA PRO A 193 -20.11 2.37 -2.37
C PRO A 193 -19.86 3.72 -1.67
N LEU A 194 -18.76 3.86 -0.94
CA LEU A 194 -18.43 5.04 -0.12
C LEU A 194 -17.33 5.93 -0.74
N LYS A 195 -16.78 5.57 -1.91
CA LYS A 195 -15.56 6.21 -2.46
C LYS A 195 -15.69 7.71 -2.74
N ALA A 196 -16.89 8.16 -3.10
CA ALA A 196 -17.21 9.59 -3.27
C ALA A 196 -17.75 10.25 -1.98
N GLY A 197 -17.96 9.47 -0.92
CA GLY A 197 -18.51 9.93 0.36
C GLY A 197 -17.45 10.57 1.26
N PRO A 198 -17.87 11.19 2.37
CA PRO A 198 -16.95 11.79 3.34
C PRO A 198 -15.93 10.78 3.89
N ARG A 199 -14.67 11.21 4.02
CA ARG A 199 -13.59 10.39 4.58
C ARG A 199 -13.97 9.79 5.95
N ALA A 200 -14.66 10.55 6.80
CA ALA A 200 -15.11 10.05 8.09
C ALA A 200 -16.03 8.81 7.98
N GLU A 201 -16.94 8.77 7.00
CA GLU A 201 -17.83 7.62 6.80
C GLU A 201 -17.06 6.39 6.32
N GLN A 202 -16.10 6.58 5.41
CA GLN A 202 -15.19 5.52 4.97
C GLN A 202 -14.42 4.92 6.17
N LEU A 203 -13.83 5.78 7.01
CA LEU A 203 -13.04 5.36 8.18
C LEU A 203 -13.90 4.62 9.23
N HIS A 204 -15.13 5.08 9.47
CA HIS A 204 -16.06 4.40 10.37
C HIS A 204 -16.45 3.00 9.85
N ALA A 205 -16.71 2.89 8.55
CA ALA A 205 -17.06 1.62 7.92
C ALA A 205 -15.88 0.64 7.96
N LEU A 206 -14.67 1.11 7.67
CA LEU A 206 -13.45 0.30 7.78
C LEU A 206 -13.20 -0.20 9.21
N ALA A 207 -13.51 0.59 10.23
CA ALA A 207 -13.32 0.18 11.62
C ALA A 207 -14.19 -1.02 12.05
N GLN A 208 -15.22 -1.36 11.26
CA GLN A 208 -16.06 -2.54 11.49
C GLN A 208 -15.42 -3.83 10.96
N ILE A 209 -14.39 -3.73 10.12
CA ILE A 209 -13.69 -4.88 9.56
C ILE A 209 -12.68 -5.40 10.59
N PRO A 210 -12.81 -6.65 11.09
CA PRO A 210 -11.84 -7.22 12.01
C PRO A 210 -10.44 -7.19 11.42
N GLY A 211 -9.46 -6.75 12.20
CA GLY A 211 -8.06 -6.66 11.78
C GLY A 211 -7.64 -5.31 11.18
N LEU A 212 -8.58 -4.39 10.96
CA LEU A 212 -8.24 -3.00 10.66
C LEU A 212 -8.06 -2.17 11.92
N TYR A 213 -6.96 -1.43 11.97
CA TYR A 213 -6.70 -0.37 12.92
C TYR A 213 -6.87 0.98 12.23
N VAL A 214 -7.83 1.80 12.67
CA VAL A 214 -8.11 3.13 12.10
C VAL A 214 -7.66 4.20 13.11
N PRO A 215 -6.48 4.82 12.95
CA PRO A 215 -5.86 5.56 14.05
C PRO A 215 -6.64 6.78 14.54
N SER A 216 -7.37 7.45 13.65
CA SER A 216 -8.17 8.63 14.00
C SER A 216 -9.33 8.34 14.95
N LEU A 217 -9.68 7.07 15.14
CA LEU A 217 -10.73 6.61 16.05
C LEU A 217 -10.19 6.20 17.42
N TYR A 218 -8.93 6.51 17.72
CA TYR A 218 -8.30 6.21 18.99
C TYR A 218 -7.57 7.43 19.55
N ARG A 219 -7.49 7.49 20.87
CA ARG A 219 -6.73 8.49 21.61
C ARG A 219 -5.67 7.80 22.44
N ALA A 220 -4.41 8.09 22.14
CA ALA A 220 -3.28 7.71 22.99
C ALA A 220 -3.20 8.63 24.21
N SER A 221 -3.00 8.04 25.39
CA SER A 221 -2.61 8.74 26.60
C SER A 221 -1.20 8.34 27.00
N TYR A 222 -0.43 9.27 27.54
CA TYR A 222 0.97 9.05 27.92
C TYR A 222 1.18 9.35 29.40
N THR A 223 2.08 8.61 30.03
CA THR A 223 2.53 8.90 31.39
C THR A 223 3.30 10.22 31.44
N ALA A 224 3.53 10.77 32.64
CA ALA A 224 4.39 11.95 32.83
C ALA A 224 5.83 11.74 32.33
N THR A 225 6.28 10.48 32.20
CA THR A 225 7.58 10.09 31.67
C THR A 225 7.58 9.86 30.16
N GLY A 226 6.45 10.09 29.47
CA GLY A 226 6.33 9.97 28.01
C GLY A 226 6.09 8.54 27.51
N GLN A 227 5.82 7.57 28.38
CA GLN A 227 5.49 6.20 27.97
C GLN A 227 4.02 6.11 27.58
N LEU A 228 3.68 5.32 26.56
CA LEU A 228 2.29 5.04 26.20
C LEU A 228 1.59 4.36 27.38
N ALA A 229 0.56 5.01 27.92
CA ALA A 229 -0.21 4.52 29.06
C ALA A 229 -1.43 3.71 28.60
N ALA A 230 -2.19 4.26 27.66
CA ALA A 230 -3.35 3.58 27.07
C ALA A 230 -3.62 4.10 25.65
N LEU A 231 -4.30 3.26 24.87
CA LEU A 231 -4.87 3.62 23.58
C LEU A 231 -6.36 3.28 23.63
N GLU A 232 -7.19 4.32 23.67
CA GLU A 232 -8.63 4.17 23.93
C GLU A 232 -9.45 4.54 22.69
N PRO A 233 -10.45 3.74 22.31
CA PRO A 233 -11.39 4.10 21.26
C PRO A 233 -12.10 5.42 21.57
N THR A 234 -12.22 6.31 20.59
CA THR A 234 -12.99 7.56 20.72
C THR A 234 -14.46 7.39 20.40
N ILE A 235 -14.84 6.24 19.84
CA ILE A 235 -16.23 5.89 19.52
C ILE A 235 -16.53 4.44 19.96
N PRO A 236 -17.79 4.10 20.30
CA PRO A 236 -18.16 2.74 20.70
C PRO A 236 -17.98 1.67 19.62
N ALA A 237 -18.04 2.07 18.34
CA ALA A 237 -17.95 1.16 17.21
C ALA A 237 -16.51 0.73 16.88
N ALA A 238 -15.50 1.38 17.46
CA ALA A 238 -14.10 1.02 17.27
C ALA A 238 -13.67 -0.01 18.33
N PRO A 239 -13.09 -1.16 17.94
CA PRO A 239 -12.78 -2.22 18.89
C PRO A 239 -11.62 -1.84 19.83
N PRO A 240 -11.68 -2.13 21.14
CA PRO A 240 -10.60 -1.76 22.08
C PRO A 240 -9.30 -2.54 21.84
N ARG A 241 -9.35 -3.66 21.11
CA ARG A 241 -8.20 -4.46 20.71
C ARG A 241 -8.38 -4.94 19.29
N ILE A 242 -7.35 -4.76 18.46
CA ILE A 242 -7.36 -5.23 17.08
C ILE A 242 -6.88 -6.68 17.06
N ALA A 243 -7.76 -7.60 16.70
CA ALA A 243 -7.39 -8.99 16.47
C ALA A 243 -6.68 -9.10 15.12
N LYS A 244 -5.45 -9.62 15.10
CA LYS A 244 -4.71 -9.81 13.85
C LYS A 244 -5.46 -10.79 12.92
N ARG A 245 -5.43 -10.53 11.62
CA ARG A 245 -5.90 -11.49 10.60
C ARG A 245 -4.93 -12.64 10.44
N ILE A 246 -5.51 -13.82 10.31
CA ILE A 246 -4.84 -15.07 10.00
C ILE A 246 -5.66 -15.72 8.90
N VAL A 247 -5.04 -16.00 7.76
CA VAL A 247 -5.65 -16.85 6.73
C VAL A 247 -5.48 -18.29 7.18
N GLY A 248 -6.61 -18.97 7.45
CA GLY A 248 -6.61 -20.34 8.00
C GLY A 248 -6.06 -21.37 7.03
N THR A 249 -6.46 -21.27 5.77
CA THR A 249 -6.01 -22.12 4.66
C THR A 249 -5.32 -21.24 3.64
N LEU A 250 -4.02 -21.48 3.40
CA LEU A 250 -3.26 -20.64 2.47
C LEU A 250 -3.85 -20.75 1.06
N PRO A 251 -4.03 -19.61 0.36
CA PRO A 251 -4.45 -19.66 -1.03
C PRO A 251 -3.35 -20.33 -1.88
N PRO A 252 -3.70 -20.85 -3.07
CA PRO A 252 -2.71 -21.30 -4.03
C PRO A 252 -1.66 -20.22 -4.27
N THR A 253 -0.40 -20.63 -4.40
CA THR A 253 0.67 -19.72 -4.81
C THR A 253 0.31 -19.06 -6.16
N PRO A 254 0.55 -17.75 -6.31
CA PRO A 254 0.45 -17.05 -7.59
C PRO A 254 1.11 -17.81 -8.74
N ILE A 255 0.32 -18.19 -9.75
CA ILE A 255 0.81 -18.94 -10.91
C ILE A 255 1.29 -18.02 -12.04
N LYS A 256 0.74 -16.81 -12.12
CA LYS A 256 1.09 -15.79 -13.11
C LYS A 256 2.00 -14.72 -12.47
N GLN A 257 3.13 -15.17 -11.91
CA GLN A 257 4.11 -14.25 -11.33
C GLN A 257 4.65 -13.31 -12.40
N LEU A 258 4.77 -12.04 -12.02
CA LEU A 258 5.32 -10.99 -12.88
C LEU A 258 6.80 -11.26 -13.17
N VAL A 259 7.20 -11.18 -14.44
CA VAL A 259 8.61 -11.32 -14.83
C VAL A 259 9.21 -9.92 -14.97
N PRO A 260 10.20 -9.56 -14.15
CA PRO A 260 10.76 -8.23 -14.15
C PRO A 260 11.59 -7.94 -15.41
N ASN A 261 11.56 -6.68 -15.86
CA ASN A 261 12.36 -6.22 -17.01
C ASN A 261 13.86 -6.07 -16.71
N ILE A 262 14.27 -6.23 -15.45
CA ILE A 262 15.65 -6.14 -14.99
C ILE A 262 15.93 -7.23 -13.96
N ASP A 263 17.20 -7.49 -13.67
CA ASP A 263 17.58 -8.34 -12.54
C ASP A 263 17.10 -7.75 -11.20
N VAL A 264 16.39 -8.59 -10.46
CA VAL A 264 15.87 -8.28 -9.12
C VAL A 264 16.66 -9.01 -8.04
N VAL A 265 16.59 -8.54 -6.79
CA VAL A 265 17.40 -9.08 -5.69
C VAL A 265 17.16 -10.57 -5.47
N HIS A 266 15.90 -11.01 -5.52
CA HIS A 266 15.56 -12.43 -5.55
C HIS A 266 15.07 -12.85 -6.94
N ASN A 267 16.00 -13.00 -7.89
CA ASN A 267 15.69 -13.43 -9.27
C ASN A 267 15.41 -14.95 -9.34
N ARG A 268 14.25 -15.38 -8.83
CA ARG A 268 13.78 -16.77 -8.82
C ARG A 268 12.25 -16.82 -8.74
N GLY A 269 11.65 -17.88 -9.27
CA GLY A 269 10.24 -18.17 -8.99
C GLY A 269 10.03 -18.48 -7.51
N VAL A 270 8.97 -17.94 -6.92
CA VAL A 270 8.65 -18.12 -5.49
C VAL A 270 7.44 -19.03 -5.35
N VAL A 271 7.56 -20.07 -4.52
CA VAL A 271 6.42 -20.91 -4.12
C VAL A 271 6.31 -20.90 -2.61
N GLN A 272 5.16 -20.48 -2.10
CA GLN A 272 4.88 -20.55 -0.67
C GLN A 272 4.15 -21.85 -0.39
N ILE A 273 4.88 -22.79 0.22
CA ILE A 273 4.35 -24.09 0.66
C ILE A 273 3.93 -24.10 2.13
N GLN A 274 4.24 -23.04 2.87
CA GLN A 274 3.88 -22.88 4.28
C GLN A 274 4.00 -21.42 4.71
N ARG A 275 3.33 -21.05 5.79
CA ARG A 275 3.44 -19.75 6.46
C ARG A 275 3.62 -19.96 7.96
N GLY A 276 4.54 -19.19 8.54
CA GLY A 276 4.95 -19.33 9.94
C GLY A 276 6.19 -20.20 10.10
N CYS A 277 6.71 -20.31 11.33
CA CYS A 277 7.89 -21.10 11.64
C CYS A 277 7.75 -21.80 13.00
N THR A 278 8.11 -23.07 13.07
CA THR A 278 8.05 -23.89 14.31
C THR A 278 9.18 -23.61 15.30
N ARG A 279 10.24 -22.89 14.89
CA ARG A 279 11.48 -22.75 15.69
C ARG A 279 11.37 -21.86 16.91
N GLY A 280 10.34 -21.03 17.00
CA GLY A 280 10.04 -20.24 18.21
C GLY A 280 11.15 -19.34 18.75
N CYS A 281 12.06 -18.87 17.89
CA CYS A 281 13.17 -18.00 18.27
C CYS A 281 12.68 -16.69 18.91
N ARG A 282 13.13 -16.39 20.13
CA ARG A 282 12.69 -15.22 20.91
C ARG A 282 13.02 -13.86 20.27
N PHE A 283 14.02 -13.82 19.41
CA PHE A 283 14.44 -12.61 18.68
C PHE A 283 13.70 -12.40 17.36
N CYS A 284 12.97 -13.41 16.86
CA CYS A 284 12.39 -13.38 15.53
C CYS A 284 10.95 -12.88 15.57
N GLN A 285 10.76 -11.60 15.21
CA GLN A 285 9.43 -11.01 15.09
C GLN A 285 8.54 -11.81 14.15
N ALA A 286 9.03 -12.16 12.95
CA ALA A 286 8.30 -12.95 11.96
C ALA A 286 7.81 -14.29 12.55
N GLY A 287 8.63 -14.93 13.40
CA GLY A 287 8.28 -16.18 14.07
C GLY A 287 7.19 -16.04 15.15
N ALA A 288 6.94 -14.84 15.67
CA ALA A 288 5.87 -14.55 16.61
C ALA A 288 4.58 -14.12 15.89
N ILE A 289 4.67 -13.20 14.94
CA ILE A 289 3.50 -12.62 14.27
C ILE A 289 2.86 -13.57 13.27
N ASN A 290 3.62 -14.46 12.62
CA ASN A 290 3.10 -15.43 11.63
C ASN A 290 2.63 -16.75 12.24
N ARG A 291 2.39 -16.82 13.56
CA ARG A 291 1.78 -18.00 14.20
C ARG A 291 0.25 -18.00 14.03
N PRO A 292 -0.39 -19.18 13.90
CA PRO A 292 0.21 -20.53 13.89
C PRO A 292 0.88 -20.90 12.55
N VAL A 293 1.68 -21.98 12.54
CA VAL A 293 2.23 -22.54 11.28
C VAL A 293 1.11 -23.20 10.49
N ARG A 294 1.09 -22.98 9.18
CA ARG A 294 0.11 -23.53 8.23
C ARG A 294 0.84 -23.95 6.95
N GLU A 295 0.39 -25.04 6.34
CA GLU A 295 0.92 -25.61 5.09
C GLU A 295 -0.18 -25.57 4.03
#